data_AF-A0A355QIF8-F1
#
_entry.id   AF-A0A355QIF8-F1
#
_cell.length_a   1.000
_cell.length_b   1.000
_cell.length_c   1.000
_cell.angle_alpha   90.00
_cell.angle_beta   90.00
_cell.angle_gamma   90.00
#
_symmetry.space_group_name_H-M   'P 1'
#
loop_
_entity.id
_entity.type
_entity.pdbx_description
1 polymer ?
#
loop_
_entity_poly.entity_id
_entity_poly.type
_entity_poly.pdbx_seq_one_letter_code
_entity_poly.pdbx_strand_id
1 'polypeptide(L)'
;MVGKWHLCKDSNLTEAGPRHGWPCQKGFDRFYGILDGFTNFHQPHRLYEDNHVVQVDQYPDDYYFTDDLTDRALDMVRQVRSGHPRKPWFLYFSHGATHAPLQVRAADAEKYRGDYADGWDVVRQRRFERQQELGVIPEGAVLPPRNTEPHHAVEAWDDLTDMEREVFARYQEVYAGMVDNVDQNFGRLRAELEAMGEWDNTIVVFTSDNGGSREGQERGTSSYFRTLLAHTQGSSPFDDIEVDHARLDLIGGPQTLPHYPMGWAMVSGTPFRLYKINTHQGGHQVPCIVSKGSGMVEGGGLRTQYQHVTDLLPTVLDLVGVDLPTTRHGQPLPSPAGSSFTTSLADSDTPSTHPEQYYEQAGHRGFYRDGWSAVTCHGRREAFSNDTWELHHLAEDPTESRDVAAEHPEKLAELREAWEQAAWDNQVFPLDEGSGATYIQRPPWEAVLAEPATFLPGTPTVERFRSVQFINFRSFTVDVALAYAAGDEGILVAHGDQGGGYSMYVEDGHLFFAYNGYGVMTVVDGGPLADGTSSV
;
A
#
# COMPACT_ATOMS: atom_id res chain seq x y z
N MET A 1 -10.57 12.94 -7.51
CA MET A 1 -9.62 12.01 -6.88
C MET A 1 -9.00 11.17 -7.98
N VAL A 2 -7.70 10.87 -7.87
CA VAL A 2 -7.03 9.95 -8.79
C VAL A 2 -6.16 8.98 -8.00
N GLY A 3 -6.24 7.68 -8.32
CA GLY A 3 -5.39 6.63 -7.75
C GLY A 3 -6.12 5.61 -6.87
N LYS A 4 -5.46 5.15 -5.81
CA LYS A 4 -5.93 4.09 -4.90
C LYS A 4 -6.99 4.60 -3.93
N TRP A 5 -8.10 3.87 -3.78
CA TRP A 5 -9.13 4.16 -2.79
C TRP A 5 -9.03 3.31 -1.52
N HIS A 6 -9.21 1.99 -1.62
CA HIS A 6 -9.06 1.04 -0.52
C HIS A 6 -9.91 1.32 0.74
N LEU A 7 -11.08 1.95 0.58
CA LEU A 7 -12.03 2.25 1.68
C LEU A 7 -13.42 1.65 1.43
N CYS A 8 -13.45 0.52 0.74
CA CYS A 8 -14.65 -0.25 0.43
C CYS A 8 -14.49 -1.68 0.92
N LYS A 9 -15.60 -2.35 1.23
CA LYS A 9 -15.61 -3.81 1.37
C LYS A 9 -15.37 -4.43 -0.01
N ASP A 10 -14.50 -5.42 -0.10
CA ASP A 10 -14.20 -6.12 -1.36
C ASP A 10 -15.47 -6.65 -2.05
N SER A 11 -16.42 -7.19 -1.29
CA SER A 11 -17.71 -7.69 -1.81
C SER A 11 -18.61 -6.60 -2.41
N ASN A 12 -18.29 -5.32 -2.22
CA ASN A 12 -18.98 -4.18 -2.82
C ASN A 12 -18.24 -3.59 -4.04
N LEU A 13 -17.10 -4.15 -4.44
CA LEU A 13 -16.30 -3.69 -5.59
C LEU A 13 -16.83 -4.23 -6.93
N THR A 14 -18.14 -4.13 -7.11
CA THR A 14 -18.85 -4.72 -8.25
C THR A 14 -19.97 -3.81 -8.74
N GLU A 15 -20.36 -3.95 -10.01
CA GLU A 15 -21.47 -3.22 -10.63
C GLU A 15 -22.79 -3.43 -9.90
N ALA A 16 -22.96 -4.61 -9.29
CA ALA A 16 -24.14 -5.01 -8.52
C ALA A 16 -24.13 -4.52 -7.06
N GLY A 17 -22.98 -4.06 -6.57
CA GLY A 17 -22.76 -3.73 -5.17
C GLY A 17 -23.25 -2.32 -4.82
N PRO A 18 -23.54 -2.05 -3.54
CA PRO A 18 -23.84 -0.70 -3.12
C PRO A 18 -22.60 0.19 -3.26
N ARG A 19 -22.77 1.35 -3.91
CA ARG A 19 -21.67 2.30 -4.17
C ARG A 19 -21.49 3.35 -3.08
N HIS A 20 -22.13 3.19 -1.91
CA HIS A 20 -22.08 4.18 -0.82
C HIS A 20 -20.65 4.45 -0.30
N GLY A 21 -19.75 3.49 -0.52
CA GLY A 21 -18.34 3.55 -0.13
C GLY A 21 -17.44 4.18 -1.19
N TRP A 22 -17.93 4.32 -2.43
CA TRP A 22 -17.11 4.70 -3.57
C TRP A 22 -16.79 6.21 -3.56
N PRO A 23 -15.69 6.65 -4.21
CA PRO A 23 -15.22 8.04 -4.14
C PRO A 23 -16.27 9.08 -4.48
N CYS A 24 -17.08 8.88 -5.53
CA CYS A 24 -18.11 9.83 -5.93
C CYS A 24 -19.22 10.01 -4.87
N GLN A 25 -19.48 8.98 -4.07
CA GLN A 25 -20.44 9.03 -2.95
C GLN A 25 -19.80 9.55 -1.65
N LYS A 26 -18.48 9.80 -1.65
CA LYS A 26 -17.72 10.42 -0.56
C LYS A 26 -17.32 11.87 -0.83
N GLY A 27 -17.90 12.50 -1.86
CA GLY A 27 -17.76 13.93 -2.11
C GLY A 27 -16.79 14.32 -3.23
N PHE A 28 -16.24 13.34 -3.96
CA PHE A 28 -15.45 13.63 -5.15
C PHE A 28 -16.32 13.79 -6.40
N ASP A 29 -16.20 14.93 -7.08
CA ASP A 29 -16.89 15.17 -8.37
C ASP A 29 -16.48 14.14 -9.44
N ARG A 30 -15.22 13.72 -9.44
CA ARG A 30 -14.62 12.77 -10.39
C ARG A 30 -13.68 11.78 -9.69
N PHE A 31 -13.60 10.57 -10.23
CA PHE A 31 -12.67 9.53 -9.80
C PHE A 31 -12.02 8.82 -10.99
N TYR A 32 -10.73 8.52 -10.88
CA TYR A 32 -10.07 7.56 -11.76
C TYR A 32 -9.05 6.74 -10.97
N GLY A 33 -9.07 5.42 -11.10
CA GLY A 33 -8.06 4.56 -10.48
C GLY A 33 -8.61 3.21 -10.02
N ILE A 34 -8.12 2.74 -8.88
CA ILE A 34 -8.49 1.42 -8.33
C ILE A 34 -9.28 1.58 -7.04
N LEU A 35 -10.28 0.72 -6.86
CA LEU A 35 -11.02 0.64 -5.59
C LEU A 35 -10.31 -0.27 -4.57
N ASP A 36 -9.53 -1.23 -5.05
CA ASP A 36 -8.74 -2.21 -4.29
C ASP A 36 -7.51 -1.60 -3.58
N GLY A 37 -6.86 -2.41 -2.75
CA GLY A 37 -5.67 -2.04 -2.00
C GLY A 37 -4.36 -1.99 -2.79
N PHE A 38 -4.30 -2.64 -3.95
CA PHE A 38 -3.14 -2.66 -4.84
C PHE A 38 -3.52 -3.17 -6.23
N THR A 39 -2.62 -3.00 -7.20
CA THR A 39 -2.79 -3.50 -8.58
C THR A 39 -1.43 -3.68 -9.26
N ASN A 40 -1.39 -4.39 -10.39
CA ASN A 40 -0.24 -4.43 -11.30
C ASN A 40 -0.09 -3.08 -12.02
N PHE A 41 1.15 -2.60 -12.18
CA PHE A 41 1.45 -1.28 -12.75
C PHE A 41 1.51 -1.26 -14.28
N HIS A 42 1.73 -2.40 -14.91
CA HIS A 42 1.73 -2.55 -16.38
C HIS A 42 0.38 -3.02 -16.91
N GLN A 43 -0.36 -3.79 -16.11
CA GLN A 43 -1.64 -4.38 -16.50
C GLN A 43 -2.61 -4.34 -15.32
N PRO A 44 -3.10 -3.16 -14.90
CA PRO A 44 -4.05 -3.08 -13.80
C PRO A 44 -5.26 -3.98 -14.03
N HIS A 45 -5.53 -4.86 -13.06
CA HIS A 45 -6.57 -5.88 -13.20
C HIS A 45 -7.98 -5.28 -13.33
N ARG A 46 -8.21 -4.09 -12.75
CA ARG A 46 -9.48 -3.37 -12.85
C ARG A 46 -9.31 -1.89 -12.57
N LEU A 47 -9.73 -1.05 -13.51
CA LEU A 47 -9.76 0.40 -13.37
C LEU A 47 -11.20 0.90 -13.37
N TYR A 48 -11.43 1.99 -12.64
CA TYR A 48 -12.72 2.66 -12.55
C TYR A 48 -12.57 4.11 -12.97
N GLU A 49 -13.55 4.59 -13.73
CA GLU A 49 -13.78 6.00 -13.97
C GLU A 49 -15.15 6.35 -13.38
N ASP A 50 -15.14 7.25 -12.41
CA ASP A 50 -16.27 7.65 -11.59
C ASP A 50 -16.95 6.44 -10.92
N ASN A 51 -18.06 5.96 -11.50
CA ASN A 51 -18.80 4.80 -11.00
C ASN A 51 -18.91 3.67 -12.06
N HIS A 52 -18.00 3.65 -13.03
CA HIS A 52 -17.99 2.68 -14.12
C HIS A 52 -16.62 2.03 -14.24
N VAL A 53 -16.62 0.74 -14.56
CA VAL A 53 -15.37 0.05 -14.89
C VAL A 53 -14.91 0.48 -16.28
N VAL A 54 -13.63 0.77 -16.39
CA VAL A 54 -12.94 0.97 -17.65
C VAL A 54 -12.70 -0.41 -18.25
N GLN A 55 -13.35 -0.70 -19.38
CA GLN A 55 -13.13 -1.96 -20.10
C GLN A 55 -11.81 -1.85 -20.87
N VAL A 56 -10.86 -2.74 -20.56
CA VAL A 56 -9.57 -2.81 -21.22
C VAL A 56 -9.35 -4.24 -21.66
N ASP A 57 -9.36 -4.47 -22.97
CA ASP A 57 -9.06 -5.78 -23.55
C ASP A 57 -7.54 -6.03 -23.60
N GLN A 58 -6.77 -4.98 -23.89
CA GLN A 58 -5.32 -5.02 -23.96
C GLN A 58 -4.72 -3.67 -23.56
N TYR A 59 -3.72 -3.71 -22.69
CA TYR A 59 -2.90 -2.54 -22.37
C TYR A 59 -1.78 -2.35 -23.41
N PRO A 60 -1.41 -1.10 -23.74
CA PRO A 60 -0.19 -0.82 -24.49
C PRO A 60 1.05 -1.43 -23.82
N ASP A 61 2.03 -1.86 -24.62
CA ASP A 61 3.29 -2.45 -24.11
C ASP A 61 4.07 -1.49 -23.21
N ASP A 62 3.91 -0.17 -23.42
CA ASP A 62 4.53 0.90 -22.65
C ASP A 62 3.59 1.53 -21.61
N TYR A 63 2.44 0.90 -21.31
CA TYR A 63 1.55 1.36 -20.25
C TYR A 63 2.24 1.32 -18.89
N TYR A 64 2.04 2.38 -18.11
CA TYR A 64 2.46 2.42 -16.72
C TYR A 64 1.44 3.22 -15.88
N PHE A 65 0.94 2.58 -14.84
CA PHE A 65 -0.19 3.07 -14.06
C PHE A 65 0.08 4.44 -13.42
N THR A 66 1.27 4.69 -12.87
CA THR A 66 1.61 5.98 -12.25
C THR A 66 1.56 7.15 -13.25
N ASP A 67 1.94 6.89 -14.51
CA ASP A 67 1.91 7.91 -15.56
C ASP A 67 0.47 8.20 -16.00
N ASP A 68 -0.35 7.15 -16.17
CA ASP A 68 -1.77 7.28 -16.50
C ASP A 68 -2.53 8.03 -15.40
N LEU A 69 -2.28 7.72 -14.12
CA LEU A 69 -2.86 8.50 -13.01
C LEU A 69 -2.50 9.99 -13.10
N THR A 70 -1.26 10.30 -13.46
CA THR A 70 -0.81 11.69 -13.61
C THR A 70 -1.49 12.39 -14.78
N ASP A 71 -1.63 11.71 -15.91
CA ASP A 71 -2.36 12.21 -17.08
C ASP A 71 -3.81 12.52 -16.75
N ARG A 72 -4.50 11.61 -16.04
CA ARG A 72 -5.90 11.82 -15.63
C ARG A 72 -6.04 12.94 -14.62
N ALA A 73 -5.11 13.09 -13.69
CA ALA A 73 -5.12 14.20 -12.73
C ALA A 73 -5.02 15.55 -13.46
N LEU A 74 -4.10 15.66 -14.41
CA LEU A 74 -3.92 16.85 -15.24
C LEU A 74 -5.15 17.16 -16.08
N ASP A 75 -5.73 16.14 -16.72
CA ASP A 75 -6.96 16.31 -17.52
C ASP A 75 -8.13 16.77 -16.66
N MET A 76 -8.30 16.25 -15.45
CA MET A 76 -9.34 16.71 -14.53
C MET A 76 -9.14 18.20 -14.15
N VAL A 77 -7.91 18.63 -13.87
CA VAL A 77 -7.63 20.06 -13.57
C VAL A 77 -7.90 20.94 -14.78
N ARG A 78 -7.44 20.54 -15.98
CA ARG A 78 -7.69 21.25 -17.25
C ARG A 78 -9.19 21.37 -17.54
N GLN A 79 -9.97 20.32 -17.29
CA GLN A 79 -11.42 20.31 -17.48
C GLN A 79 -12.10 21.32 -16.55
N VAL A 80 -11.74 21.37 -15.27
CA VAL A 80 -12.28 22.36 -14.32
C VAL A 80 -11.94 23.78 -14.81
N ARG A 81 -10.70 24.03 -15.23
CA ARG A 81 -10.25 25.35 -15.68
C ARG A 81 -10.90 25.79 -16.98
N SER A 82 -11.03 24.89 -17.94
CA SER A 82 -11.70 25.14 -19.22
C SER A 82 -13.20 25.42 -19.02
N GLY A 83 -13.83 24.73 -18.07
CA GLY A 83 -15.26 24.91 -17.76
C GLY A 83 -15.56 26.12 -16.87
N HIS A 84 -14.65 26.51 -15.98
CA HIS A 84 -14.86 27.63 -15.07
C HIS A 84 -13.54 28.31 -14.63
N PRO A 85 -13.33 29.60 -14.93
CA PRO A 85 -12.03 30.27 -14.77
C PRO A 85 -11.59 30.48 -13.32
N ARG A 86 -12.50 30.33 -12.34
CA ARG A 86 -12.22 30.61 -10.91
C ARG A 86 -12.73 29.55 -9.93
N LYS A 87 -13.21 28.39 -10.40
CA LYS A 87 -13.77 27.37 -9.49
C LYS A 87 -12.57 26.69 -8.80
N PRO A 88 -12.40 26.73 -7.47
CA PRO A 88 -11.31 26.00 -6.84
C PRO A 88 -11.48 24.49 -7.07
N TRP A 89 -10.38 23.74 -7.01
CA TRP A 89 -10.39 22.28 -7.09
C TRP A 89 -9.67 21.69 -5.88
N PHE A 90 -10.06 20.47 -5.53
CA PHE A 90 -9.37 19.63 -4.57
C PHE A 90 -8.98 18.33 -5.25
N LEU A 91 -7.68 18.05 -5.31
CA LEU A 91 -7.15 16.83 -5.90
C LEU A 91 -6.55 15.96 -4.79
N TYR A 92 -7.27 14.90 -4.43
CA TYR A 92 -6.67 13.78 -3.71
C TYR A 92 -6.00 12.86 -4.72
N PHE A 93 -4.66 12.90 -4.76
CA PHE A 93 -3.83 12.07 -5.63
C PHE A 93 -3.13 11.00 -4.77
N SER A 94 -3.71 9.80 -4.75
CA SER A 94 -3.23 8.65 -3.98
C SER A 94 -2.54 7.65 -4.91
N HIS A 95 -1.24 7.79 -5.13
CA HIS A 95 -0.49 6.87 -6.00
C HIS A 95 -0.70 5.40 -5.59
N GLY A 96 -0.70 4.50 -6.59
CA GLY A 96 -0.50 3.07 -6.32
C GLY A 96 0.94 2.76 -5.91
N ALA A 97 1.90 3.50 -6.49
CA ALA A 97 3.31 3.40 -6.17
C ALA A 97 3.61 4.01 -4.78
N THR A 98 4.55 3.48 -4.00
CA THR A 98 5.49 2.39 -4.33
C THR A 98 5.09 1.04 -3.71
N HIS A 99 3.78 0.81 -3.55
CA HIS A 99 3.26 -0.45 -3.01
C HIS A 99 3.56 -1.64 -3.93
N ALA A 100 3.56 -2.84 -3.35
CA ALA A 100 3.63 -4.09 -4.07
C ALA A 100 2.51 -4.24 -5.13
N PRO A 101 2.76 -4.98 -6.23
CA PRO A 101 4.05 -5.50 -6.64
C PRO A 101 5.03 -4.39 -7.04
N LEU A 102 6.32 -4.57 -6.73
CA LEU A 102 7.35 -3.61 -7.10
C LEU A 102 7.61 -3.68 -8.61
N GLN A 103 6.94 -2.86 -9.39
CA GLN A 103 7.03 -2.85 -10.84
C GLN A 103 7.35 -1.46 -11.34
N VAL A 104 8.25 -1.35 -12.30
CA VAL A 104 8.70 -0.07 -12.84
C VAL A 104 9.07 -0.23 -14.32
N ARG A 105 9.05 0.86 -15.07
CA ARG A 105 9.54 0.88 -16.45
C ARG A 105 10.99 0.40 -16.50
N ALA A 106 11.33 -0.37 -17.52
CA ALA A 106 12.67 -0.94 -17.66
C ALA A 106 13.80 0.11 -17.61
N ALA A 107 13.58 1.29 -18.20
CA ALA A 107 14.56 2.39 -18.17
C ALA A 107 14.80 2.93 -16.75
N ASP A 108 13.75 3.02 -15.93
CA ASP A 108 13.86 3.47 -14.54
C ASP A 108 14.51 2.39 -13.66
N ALA A 109 14.24 1.10 -13.92
CA ALA A 109 14.89 -0.01 -13.22
C ALA A 109 16.40 -0.10 -13.48
N GLU A 110 16.83 0.27 -14.69
CA GLU A 110 18.24 0.19 -15.10
C GLU A 110 19.09 1.32 -14.52
N LYS A 111 18.49 2.50 -14.29
CA LYS A 111 19.15 3.68 -13.72
C LYS A 111 19.85 3.39 -12.39
N TYR A 112 19.29 2.47 -11.60
CA TYR A 112 19.76 2.13 -10.25
C TYR A 112 20.57 0.84 -10.18
N ARG A 113 20.85 0.18 -11.32
CA ARG A 113 21.54 -1.11 -11.33
C ARG A 113 22.91 -1.00 -10.65
N GLY A 114 23.12 -1.79 -9.60
CA GLY A 114 24.35 -1.85 -8.81
C GLY A 114 24.41 -0.85 -7.65
N ASP A 115 23.50 0.11 -7.54
CA ASP A 115 23.54 1.17 -6.50
C ASP A 115 23.32 0.63 -5.08
N TYR A 116 22.75 -0.58 -4.98
CA TYR A 116 22.39 -1.21 -3.70
C TYR A 116 23.25 -2.43 -3.35
N ALA A 117 24.37 -2.65 -4.05
CA ALA A 117 25.30 -3.76 -3.79
C ALA A 117 25.96 -3.71 -2.40
N ASP A 118 26.12 -2.52 -1.82
CA ASP A 118 26.66 -2.32 -0.47
C ASP A 118 25.71 -2.80 0.65
N GLY A 119 24.44 -3.06 0.33
CA GLY A 119 23.49 -3.68 1.25
C GLY A 119 22.80 -2.77 2.25
N TRP A 120 21.78 -3.30 2.92
CA TRP A 120 20.90 -2.53 3.79
C TRP A 120 21.61 -1.94 5.01
N ASP A 121 22.62 -2.60 5.58
CA ASP A 121 23.34 -2.08 6.75
C ASP A 121 24.08 -0.78 6.42
N VAL A 122 24.82 -0.79 5.30
CA VAL A 122 25.58 0.38 4.83
C VAL A 122 24.65 1.50 4.36
N VAL A 123 23.60 1.17 3.59
CA VAL A 123 22.64 2.19 3.11
C VAL A 123 21.85 2.81 4.27
N ARG A 124 21.45 2.01 5.27
CA ARG A 124 20.77 2.52 6.48
C ARG A 124 21.66 3.50 7.25
N GLN A 125 22.94 3.16 7.44
CA GLN A 125 23.90 4.05 8.11
C GLN A 125 24.07 5.36 7.33
N ARG A 126 24.28 5.31 6.00
CA ARG A 126 24.42 6.50 5.16
C ARG A 126 23.17 7.39 5.19
N ARG A 127 21.97 6.80 5.17
CA ARG A 127 20.70 7.55 5.28
C ARG A 127 20.58 8.26 6.62
N PHE A 128 20.93 7.58 7.71
CA PHE A 128 20.90 8.17 9.05
C PHE A 128 21.85 9.36 9.17
N GLU A 129 23.10 9.20 8.74
CA GLU A 129 24.08 10.30 8.71
C GLU A 129 23.57 11.49 7.90
N ARG A 130 22.99 11.23 6.72
CA ARG A 130 22.41 12.27 5.89
C ARG A 130 21.21 12.95 6.54
N GLN A 131 20.37 12.22 7.27
CA GLN A 131 19.24 12.77 8.01
C GLN A 131 19.69 13.69 9.15
N GLN A 132 20.80 13.35 9.82
CA GLN A 132 21.43 14.22 10.82
C GLN A 132 22.02 15.48 10.18
N GLU A 133 22.71 15.35 9.04
CA GLU A 133 23.22 16.51 8.28
C GLU A 133 22.12 17.48 7.83
N LEU A 134 20.95 16.95 7.46
CA LEU A 134 19.77 17.72 7.08
C LEU A 134 19.01 18.29 8.28
N GLY A 135 19.31 17.83 9.51
CA GLY A 135 18.64 18.21 10.74
C GLY A 135 17.23 17.63 10.92
N VAL A 136 16.77 16.74 10.02
CA VAL A 136 15.45 16.08 10.14
C VAL A 136 15.42 15.06 11.27
N ILE A 137 16.59 14.56 11.67
CA ILE A 137 16.81 13.78 12.88
C ILE A 137 17.80 14.56 13.74
N PRO A 138 17.53 14.74 15.06
CA PRO A 138 18.37 15.57 15.91
C PRO A 138 19.78 15.02 16.09
N GLU A 139 20.73 15.93 16.33
CA GLU A 139 22.07 15.58 16.76
C GLU A 139 22.02 14.76 18.05
N GLY A 140 22.81 13.69 18.13
CA GLY A 140 22.82 12.79 19.29
C GLY A 140 21.73 11.71 19.29
N ALA A 141 20.79 11.72 18.34
CA ALA A 141 19.94 10.56 18.08
C ALA A 141 20.80 9.31 17.87
N VAL A 142 20.29 8.16 18.26
CA VAL A 142 20.95 6.86 18.09
C VAL A 142 20.31 6.15 16.91
N LEU A 143 21.11 5.53 16.05
CA LEU A 143 20.56 4.57 15.10
C LEU A 143 20.32 3.25 15.85
N PRO A 144 19.06 2.79 16.05
CA PRO A 144 18.80 1.53 16.71
C PRO A 144 19.51 0.39 15.98
N PRO A 145 19.87 -0.72 16.66
CA PRO A 145 20.39 -1.90 15.98
C PRO A 145 19.37 -2.44 14.96
N ARG A 146 19.76 -3.47 14.20
CA ARG A 146 18.80 -4.23 13.38
C ARG A 146 17.65 -4.73 14.26
N ASN A 147 16.46 -4.82 13.68
CA ASN A 147 15.33 -5.43 14.36
C ASN A 147 15.69 -6.87 14.76
N THR A 148 15.30 -7.27 15.98
CA THR A 148 15.57 -8.59 16.58
C THR A 148 14.31 -9.26 17.12
N GLU A 149 13.19 -8.56 17.04
CA GLU A 149 11.90 -8.99 17.52
C GLU A 149 11.48 -10.26 16.75
N PRO A 150 10.87 -11.25 17.42
CA PRO A 150 10.44 -12.49 16.77
C PRO A 150 9.59 -12.20 15.52
N HIS A 151 9.89 -12.89 14.41
CA HIS A 151 9.24 -12.71 13.10
C HIS A 151 9.45 -11.34 12.43
N HIS A 152 10.27 -10.47 13.01
CA HIS A 152 10.66 -9.18 12.45
C HIS A 152 12.18 -9.01 12.35
N ALA A 153 12.95 -10.04 12.71
CA ALA A 153 14.40 -9.98 12.73
C ALA A 153 14.99 -9.74 11.34
N VAL A 154 16.07 -8.96 11.29
CA VAL A 154 16.83 -8.68 10.07
C VAL A 154 18.24 -9.22 10.22
N GLU A 155 18.65 -10.09 9.30
CA GLU A 155 20.02 -10.62 9.24
C GLU A 155 21.02 -9.54 8.80
N ALA A 156 22.30 -9.72 9.13
CA ALA A 156 23.35 -8.84 8.62
C ALA A 156 23.54 -9.07 7.12
N TRP A 157 23.75 -8.01 6.34
CA TRP A 157 23.96 -8.14 4.89
C TRP A 157 25.18 -9.01 4.54
N ASP A 158 26.23 -8.92 5.37
CA ASP A 158 27.48 -9.66 5.17
C ASP A 158 27.33 -11.18 5.45
N ASP A 159 26.29 -11.59 6.19
CA ASP A 159 26.02 -13.00 6.49
C ASP A 159 25.24 -13.71 5.37
N LEU A 160 24.67 -12.94 4.43
CA LEU A 160 23.95 -13.48 3.28
C LEU A 160 24.88 -14.25 2.32
N THR A 161 24.27 -15.10 1.50
CA THR A 161 24.93 -15.69 0.32
C THR A 161 25.08 -14.68 -0.82
N ASP A 162 25.96 -14.95 -1.77
CA ASP A 162 26.12 -14.11 -2.96
C ASP A 162 24.82 -14.00 -3.77
N MET A 163 24.08 -15.11 -3.88
CA MET A 163 22.80 -15.17 -4.59
C MET A 163 21.74 -14.29 -3.92
N GLU A 164 21.64 -14.34 -2.59
CA GLU A 164 20.72 -13.49 -1.83
C GLU A 164 21.07 -12.02 -2.00
N ARG A 165 22.35 -11.65 -1.89
CA ARG A 165 22.78 -10.26 -2.11
C ARG A 165 22.40 -9.75 -3.49
N GLU A 166 22.60 -10.55 -4.53
CA GLU A 166 22.25 -10.19 -5.91
C GLU A 166 20.74 -9.95 -6.08
N VAL A 167 19.91 -10.91 -5.64
CA VAL A 167 18.45 -10.82 -5.75
C VAL A 167 17.90 -9.69 -4.89
N PHE A 168 18.38 -9.55 -3.65
CA PHE A 168 17.85 -8.57 -2.71
C PHE A 168 18.23 -7.14 -3.11
N ALA A 169 19.44 -6.93 -3.65
CA ALA A 169 19.81 -5.65 -4.25
C ALA A 169 18.88 -5.32 -5.42
N ARG A 170 18.61 -6.30 -6.31
CA ARG A 170 17.73 -6.08 -7.47
C ARG A 170 16.31 -5.64 -7.07
N TYR A 171 15.73 -6.19 -6.00
CA TYR A 171 14.43 -5.70 -5.50
C TYR A 171 14.47 -4.23 -5.07
N GLN A 172 15.55 -3.80 -4.42
CA GLN A 172 15.71 -2.42 -3.98
C GLN A 172 15.95 -1.45 -5.13
N GLU A 173 16.67 -1.85 -6.18
CA GLU A 173 16.85 -1.07 -7.41
C GLU A 173 15.51 -0.75 -8.07
N VAL A 174 14.64 -1.75 -8.18
CA VAL A 174 13.30 -1.60 -8.74
C VAL A 174 12.45 -0.67 -7.88
N TYR A 175 12.49 -0.84 -6.55
CA TYR A 175 11.81 0.08 -5.63
C TYR A 175 12.29 1.53 -5.81
N ALA A 176 13.60 1.74 -5.93
CA ALA A 176 14.17 3.07 -6.16
C ALA A 176 13.68 3.69 -7.48
N GLY A 177 13.62 2.88 -8.54
CA GLY A 177 13.01 3.28 -9.81
C GLY A 177 11.54 3.70 -9.66
N MET A 178 10.74 2.99 -8.85
CA MET A 178 9.36 3.39 -8.60
C MET A 178 9.25 4.74 -7.87
N VAL A 179 10.11 4.98 -6.86
CA VAL A 179 10.16 6.25 -6.14
C VAL A 179 10.54 7.38 -7.10
N ASP A 180 11.56 7.17 -7.93
CA ASP A 180 12.01 8.13 -8.94
C ASP A 180 10.90 8.46 -9.94
N ASN A 181 10.16 7.46 -10.42
CA ASN A 181 9.03 7.69 -11.32
C ASN A 181 7.89 8.51 -10.67
N VAL A 182 7.62 8.32 -9.37
CA VAL A 182 6.67 9.19 -8.63
C VAL A 182 7.16 10.64 -8.62
N ASP A 183 8.45 10.87 -8.38
CA ASP A 183 9.04 12.22 -8.41
C ASP A 183 8.98 12.85 -9.81
N GLN A 184 9.32 12.08 -10.86
CA GLN A 184 9.19 12.52 -12.25
C GLN A 184 7.75 12.95 -12.57
N ASN A 185 6.76 12.17 -12.14
CA ASN A 185 5.34 12.47 -12.34
C ASN A 185 4.84 13.67 -11.52
N PHE A 186 5.35 13.85 -10.29
CA PHE A 186 5.12 15.08 -9.54
C PHE A 186 5.71 16.29 -10.27
N GLY A 187 6.90 16.15 -10.87
CA GLY A 187 7.51 17.16 -11.73
C GLY A 187 6.62 17.54 -12.92
N ARG A 188 6.02 16.56 -13.60
CA ARG A 188 5.05 16.77 -14.69
C ARG A 188 3.81 17.52 -14.21
N LEU A 189 3.22 17.07 -13.09
CA LEU A 189 2.05 17.72 -12.48
C LEU A 189 2.34 19.18 -12.16
N ARG A 190 3.47 19.43 -11.49
CA ARG A 190 3.92 20.78 -11.13
C ARG A 190 4.12 21.66 -12.37
N ALA A 191 4.85 21.20 -13.37
CA ALA A 191 5.16 21.99 -14.57
C ALA A 191 3.88 22.45 -15.29
N GLU A 192 2.87 21.59 -15.36
CA GLU A 192 1.57 21.92 -15.95
C GLU A 192 0.76 22.87 -15.09
N LEU A 193 0.76 22.72 -13.76
CA LEU A 193 0.14 23.69 -12.85
C LEU A 193 0.81 25.06 -12.96
N GLU A 194 2.13 25.12 -13.14
CA GLU A 194 2.87 26.37 -13.41
C GLU A 194 2.45 26.97 -14.76
N ALA A 195 2.36 26.16 -15.82
CA ALA A 195 1.92 26.60 -17.15
C ALA A 195 0.47 27.12 -17.17
N MET A 196 -0.41 26.55 -16.34
CA MET A 196 -1.79 27.02 -16.16
C MET A 196 -1.91 28.25 -15.25
N GLY A 197 -0.83 28.67 -14.58
CA GLY A 197 -0.85 29.76 -13.60
C GLY A 197 -1.52 29.39 -12.27
N GLU A 198 -1.63 28.09 -11.97
CA GLU A 198 -2.31 27.54 -10.80
C GLU A 198 -1.38 27.27 -9.63
N TRP A 199 -0.10 27.04 -9.91
CA TRP A 199 0.87 26.57 -8.93
C TRP A 199 1.02 27.48 -7.71
N ASP A 200 1.12 28.79 -7.92
CA ASP A 200 1.34 29.75 -6.82
C ASP A 200 0.15 29.83 -5.85
N ASN A 201 -1.05 29.46 -6.29
CA ASN A 201 -2.26 29.43 -5.49
C ASN A 201 -2.71 28.00 -5.15
N THR A 202 -1.82 27.02 -5.24
CA THR A 202 -2.07 25.63 -4.86
C THR A 202 -1.35 25.30 -3.57
N ILE A 203 -2.07 24.79 -2.58
CA ILE A 203 -1.48 24.18 -1.38
C ILE A 203 -1.16 22.73 -1.71
N VAL A 204 0.09 22.32 -1.48
CA VAL A 204 0.56 20.95 -1.70
C VAL A 204 0.84 20.30 -0.36
N VAL A 205 0.22 19.14 -0.14
CA VAL A 205 0.54 18.24 0.97
C VAL A 205 1.03 16.92 0.37
N PHE A 206 2.24 16.52 0.72
CA PHE A 206 2.83 15.24 0.31
C PHE A 206 3.13 14.41 1.56
N THR A 207 2.69 13.17 1.58
CA THR A 207 2.97 12.22 2.66
C THR A 207 2.92 10.77 2.17
N SER A 208 3.51 9.86 2.93
CA SER A 208 3.23 8.42 2.81
C SER A 208 1.99 8.04 3.64
N ASP A 209 1.35 6.92 3.34
CA ASP A 209 0.20 6.39 4.10
C ASP A 209 0.62 5.51 5.28
N ASN A 210 1.87 5.02 5.30
CA ASN A 210 2.51 4.25 6.37
C ASN A 210 4.03 4.17 6.15
N GLY A 211 4.74 3.55 7.09
CA GLY A 211 6.17 3.24 6.98
C GLY A 211 6.50 2.15 5.95
N GLY A 212 7.78 1.75 5.88
CA GLY A 212 8.27 0.76 4.89
C GLY A 212 7.51 -0.57 4.96
N SER A 213 7.20 -1.19 3.82
CA SER A 213 6.42 -2.43 3.81
C SER A 213 7.27 -3.66 4.09
N ARG A 214 6.86 -4.53 5.00
CA ARG A 214 7.54 -5.81 5.29
C ARG A 214 6.93 -7.02 4.58
N GLU A 215 6.06 -6.81 3.60
CA GLU A 215 5.21 -7.87 3.03
C GLU A 215 5.99 -8.91 2.19
N GLY A 216 7.24 -8.60 1.82
CA GLY A 216 8.17 -9.56 1.22
C GLY A 216 8.83 -10.51 2.23
N GLN A 217 8.53 -10.42 3.53
CA GLN A 217 9.14 -11.27 4.57
C GLN A 217 10.66 -11.14 4.61
N GLU A 218 11.36 -12.15 5.14
CA GLU A 218 12.81 -12.14 5.34
C GLU A 218 13.60 -12.07 4.03
N ARG A 219 13.07 -12.67 2.95
CA ARG A 219 13.81 -12.91 1.69
C ARG A 219 13.28 -12.11 0.49
N GLY A 220 12.20 -11.36 0.63
CA GLY A 220 11.50 -10.82 -0.52
C GLY A 220 10.85 -11.94 -1.35
N THR A 221 10.36 -11.59 -2.54
CA THR A 221 9.82 -12.60 -3.47
C THR A 221 9.70 -12.02 -4.88
N SER A 222 9.81 -12.84 -5.93
CA SER A 222 9.48 -12.44 -7.30
C SER A 222 7.98 -12.60 -7.62
N SER A 223 7.20 -13.20 -6.72
CA SER A 223 5.75 -13.34 -6.82
C SER A 223 5.06 -13.09 -5.47
N TYR A 224 4.45 -11.92 -5.36
CA TYR A 224 3.89 -11.34 -4.12
C TYR A 224 2.88 -12.26 -3.42
N PHE A 225 2.13 -13.06 -4.17
CA PHE A 225 1.16 -13.97 -3.59
C PHE A 225 1.81 -15.13 -2.81
N ARG A 226 3.09 -15.48 -3.07
CA ARG A 226 3.84 -16.43 -2.24
C ARG A 226 3.91 -15.95 -0.80
N THR A 227 4.27 -14.69 -0.58
CA THR A 227 4.45 -14.14 0.77
C THR A 227 3.16 -13.62 1.39
N LEU A 228 2.17 -13.20 0.58
CA LEU A 228 0.87 -12.77 1.10
C LEU A 228 0.15 -13.89 1.89
N LEU A 229 0.32 -15.15 1.48
CA LEU A 229 -0.18 -16.31 2.22
C LEU A 229 0.46 -16.43 3.61
N ALA A 230 1.73 -16.06 3.76
CA ALA A 230 2.42 -16.08 5.04
C ALA A 230 1.79 -15.13 6.07
N HIS A 231 1.15 -14.03 5.65
CA HIS A 231 0.42 -13.17 6.59
C HIS A 231 -0.76 -13.88 7.27
N THR A 232 -1.37 -14.84 6.58
CA THR A 232 -2.49 -15.63 7.12
C THR A 232 -2.05 -16.95 7.74
N GLN A 233 -0.93 -17.54 7.28
CA GLN A 233 -0.49 -18.87 7.69
C GLN A 233 0.73 -18.86 8.64
N GLY A 234 1.47 -17.75 8.71
CA GLY A 234 2.70 -17.58 9.49
C GLY A 234 3.97 -18.00 8.76
N SER A 235 3.85 -18.70 7.62
CA SER A 235 4.95 -19.05 6.72
C SER A 235 4.40 -19.29 5.32
N SER A 236 5.27 -19.30 4.30
CA SER A 236 4.91 -19.70 2.95
C SER A 236 5.74 -20.90 2.51
N PRO A 237 5.12 -22.01 2.08
CA PRO A 237 5.84 -23.16 1.52
C PRO A 237 6.33 -22.90 0.08
N PHE A 238 6.02 -21.73 -0.50
CA PHE A 238 6.31 -21.41 -1.90
C PHE A 238 7.47 -20.41 -2.06
N ASP A 239 8.06 -19.95 -0.95
CA ASP A 239 9.24 -19.09 -1.01
C ASP A 239 10.47 -19.89 -1.47
N ASP A 240 11.17 -19.38 -2.49
CA ASP A 240 12.27 -20.07 -3.15
C ASP A 240 13.19 -19.07 -3.86
N ILE A 241 14.41 -18.93 -3.33
CA ILE A 241 15.41 -17.99 -3.83
C ILE A 241 15.99 -18.40 -5.19
N GLU A 242 16.05 -19.70 -5.49
CA GLU A 242 16.59 -20.18 -6.77
C GLU A 242 15.62 -19.83 -7.90
N VAL A 243 14.32 -19.90 -7.63
CA VAL A 243 13.29 -19.47 -8.59
C VAL A 243 13.34 -17.95 -8.80
N ASP A 244 13.58 -17.18 -7.75
CA ASP A 244 13.71 -15.73 -7.84
C ASP A 244 14.99 -15.33 -8.60
N HIS A 245 16.12 -15.99 -8.33
CA HIS A 245 17.40 -15.78 -9.02
C HIS A 245 17.31 -16.13 -10.50
N ALA A 246 16.67 -17.26 -10.85
CA ALA A 246 16.44 -17.64 -12.25
C ALA A 246 15.56 -16.63 -13.02
N ARG A 247 14.88 -15.72 -12.31
CA ARG A 247 14.01 -14.68 -12.86
C ARG A 247 14.57 -13.27 -12.64
N LEU A 248 15.85 -13.12 -12.26
CA LEU A 248 16.47 -11.84 -11.87
C LEU A 248 16.22 -10.72 -12.90
N ASP A 249 16.38 -11.03 -14.19
CA ASP A 249 16.19 -10.05 -15.28
C ASP A 249 14.72 -9.66 -15.51
N LEU A 250 13.78 -10.46 -15.01
CA LEU A 250 12.34 -10.20 -15.10
C LEU A 250 11.82 -9.41 -13.88
N ILE A 251 12.61 -9.30 -12.81
CA ILE A 251 12.22 -8.59 -11.58
C ILE A 251 11.98 -7.10 -11.90
N GLY A 252 10.77 -6.65 -11.57
CA GLY A 252 10.30 -5.28 -11.80
C GLY A 252 9.54 -5.08 -13.10
N GLY A 253 9.60 -6.04 -14.02
CA GLY A 253 8.87 -6.00 -15.27
C GLY A 253 7.44 -6.55 -15.16
N PRO A 254 6.70 -6.58 -16.29
CA PRO A 254 5.31 -7.04 -16.31
C PRO A 254 5.14 -8.53 -15.99
N GLN A 255 6.20 -9.33 -16.08
CA GLN A 255 6.17 -10.79 -15.91
C GLN A 255 6.42 -11.26 -14.47
N THR A 256 6.68 -10.36 -13.53
CA THR A 256 6.87 -10.68 -12.11
C THR A 256 6.02 -9.78 -11.23
N LEU A 257 5.73 -10.21 -10.00
CA LEU A 257 5.05 -9.40 -8.99
C LEU A 257 5.92 -9.31 -7.74
N PRO A 258 7.06 -8.58 -7.77
CA PRO A 258 8.05 -8.74 -6.73
C PRO A 258 7.75 -7.92 -5.46
N HIS A 259 8.44 -8.25 -4.37
CA HIS A 259 8.55 -7.44 -3.14
C HIS A 259 9.95 -7.61 -2.54
N TYR A 260 10.53 -6.55 -1.97
CA TYR A 260 11.82 -6.62 -1.29
C TYR A 260 11.76 -7.30 0.10
N PRO A 261 12.88 -7.79 0.65
CA PRO A 261 13.00 -8.30 2.02
C PRO A 261 12.86 -7.22 3.11
N MET A 262 12.56 -7.65 4.35
CA MET A 262 12.45 -6.80 5.54
C MET A 262 13.68 -5.91 5.80
N GLY A 263 14.89 -6.33 5.40
CA GLY A 263 16.08 -5.48 5.49
C GLY A 263 15.93 -4.15 4.74
N TRP A 264 15.29 -4.16 3.57
CA TRP A 264 14.99 -2.95 2.81
C TRP A 264 13.77 -2.17 3.35
N ALA A 265 12.84 -2.85 4.02
CA ALA A 265 11.78 -2.19 4.78
C ALA A 265 12.37 -1.33 5.91
N MET A 266 13.35 -1.88 6.66
CA MET A 266 14.09 -1.19 7.71
C MET A 266 14.86 0.04 7.17
N VAL A 267 15.47 -0.08 5.99
CA VAL A 267 16.15 1.02 5.30
C VAL A 267 15.16 2.10 4.87
N SER A 268 13.95 1.72 4.47
CA SER A 268 12.89 2.65 4.08
C SER A 268 12.36 3.45 5.28
N GLY A 269 12.29 2.83 6.45
CA GLY A 269 11.87 3.46 7.71
C GLY A 269 13.00 4.14 8.51
N THR A 270 14.22 4.26 7.97
CA THR A 270 15.37 4.78 8.73
C THR A 270 15.10 6.17 9.33
N PRO A 271 15.40 6.41 10.62
CA PRO A 271 16.12 5.51 11.55
C PRO A 271 15.24 4.57 12.37
N PHE A 272 13.92 4.66 12.23
CA PHE A 272 12.96 4.09 13.16
C PHE A 272 12.94 2.56 13.16
N ARG A 273 12.50 1.98 14.29
CA ARG A 273 12.35 0.53 14.47
C ARG A 273 11.08 0.02 13.80
N LEU A 274 11.13 -1.24 13.35
CA LEU A 274 10.05 -1.95 12.68
C LEU A 274 9.50 -1.21 11.44
N TYR A 275 8.28 -1.54 11.02
CA TYR A 275 7.77 -1.23 9.68
C TYR A 275 6.24 -1.10 9.68
N LYS A 276 5.64 -0.89 8.49
CA LYS A 276 4.20 -0.96 8.24
C LYS A 276 3.53 -2.07 9.06
N ILE A 277 2.34 -1.76 9.61
CA ILE A 277 1.54 -2.57 10.58
C ILE A 277 1.94 -2.37 12.04
N ASN A 278 3.22 -2.13 12.36
CA ASN A 278 3.65 -1.99 13.74
C ASN A 278 3.30 -0.60 14.31
N THR A 279 3.10 -0.51 15.64
CA THR A 279 2.83 0.75 16.37
C THR A 279 4.08 1.50 16.80
N HIS A 280 5.26 0.92 16.56
CA HIS A 280 6.54 1.61 16.69
C HIS A 280 6.69 2.64 15.58
N GLN A 281 7.59 3.62 15.74
CA GLN A 281 7.72 4.74 14.82
C GLN A 281 7.95 4.32 13.36
N GLY A 282 8.66 3.22 13.10
CA GLY A 282 8.89 2.76 11.72
C GLY A 282 7.63 2.30 10.99
N GLY A 283 6.51 2.12 11.70
CA GLY A 283 5.21 1.80 11.09
C GLY A 283 4.36 3.00 10.69
N HIS A 284 4.53 4.15 11.35
CA HIS A 284 3.63 5.31 11.17
C HIS A 284 4.31 6.68 11.12
N GLN A 285 5.60 6.79 11.45
CA GLN A 285 6.39 8.00 11.24
C GLN A 285 6.78 8.12 9.76
N VAL A 286 6.11 9.02 9.07
CA VAL A 286 6.21 9.19 7.61
C VAL A 286 6.68 10.60 7.24
N PRO A 287 7.32 10.79 6.08
CA PRO A 287 7.61 12.13 5.59
C PRO A 287 6.31 12.91 5.39
N CYS A 288 6.25 14.16 5.84
CA CYS A 288 5.15 15.08 5.56
C CYS A 288 5.72 16.43 5.11
N ILE A 289 5.35 16.85 3.91
CA ILE A 289 5.75 18.14 3.33
C ILE A 289 4.49 18.93 3.06
N VAL A 290 4.39 20.11 3.67
CA VAL A 290 3.38 21.11 3.32
C VAL A 290 4.12 22.25 2.63
N SER A 291 3.70 22.58 1.42
CA SER A 291 4.37 23.61 0.61
C SER A 291 3.37 24.40 -0.20
N LYS A 292 3.75 25.65 -0.53
CA LYS A 292 3.05 26.56 -1.43
C LYS A 292 1.66 26.97 -0.95
N GLY A 293 1.07 27.95 -1.62
CA GLY A 293 -0.22 28.53 -1.27
C GLY A 293 -0.11 30.02 -1.01
N SER A 294 -0.94 30.80 -1.70
CA SER A 294 -1.04 32.24 -1.47
C SER A 294 -1.42 32.50 -0.01
N GLY A 295 -0.57 33.25 0.71
CA GLY A 295 -0.81 33.61 2.11
C GLY A 295 -0.22 32.65 3.15
N MET A 296 0.46 31.58 2.73
CA MET A 296 1.25 30.76 3.64
C MET A 296 2.62 31.40 3.93
N VAL A 297 3.17 31.11 5.11
CA VAL A 297 4.52 31.56 5.50
C VAL A 297 5.55 31.03 4.51
N GLU A 298 6.60 31.81 4.21
CA GLU A 298 7.67 31.37 3.31
C GLU A 298 8.23 30.03 3.80
N GLY A 299 8.35 29.08 2.85
CA GLY A 299 8.71 27.70 3.16
C GLY A 299 10.19 27.50 3.52
N GLY A 300 10.56 26.24 3.76
CA GLY A 300 11.96 25.82 4.01
C GLY A 300 12.33 25.60 5.48
N GLY A 301 11.37 25.73 6.41
CA GLY A 301 11.58 25.40 7.82
C GLY A 301 11.18 23.98 8.18
N LEU A 302 11.91 23.36 9.11
CA LEU A 302 11.54 22.09 9.75
C LEU A 302 10.51 22.33 10.86
N ARG A 303 9.60 21.37 11.07
CA ARG A 303 8.67 21.33 12.20
C ARG A 303 8.85 20.00 12.93
N THR A 304 9.03 20.07 14.24
CA THR A 304 9.33 18.92 15.11
C THR A 304 8.19 18.62 16.08
N GLN A 305 7.13 19.43 16.07
CA GLN A 305 5.90 19.16 16.80
C GLN A 305 5.32 17.83 16.34
N TYR A 306 4.90 17.01 17.30
CA TYR A 306 4.11 15.84 17.01
C TYR A 306 2.81 16.25 16.31
N GLN A 307 2.47 15.60 15.20
CA GLN A 307 1.22 15.77 14.47
C GLN A 307 0.80 14.42 13.89
N HIS A 308 -0.49 14.26 13.64
CA HIS A 308 -1.07 13.02 13.11
C HIS A 308 -1.91 13.30 11.86
N VAL A 309 -2.14 12.27 11.03
CA VAL A 309 -2.91 12.42 9.77
C VAL A 309 -4.33 12.96 9.99
N THR A 310 -4.91 12.73 11.16
CA THR A 310 -6.22 13.26 11.55
C THR A 310 -6.26 14.79 11.64
N ASP A 311 -5.10 15.44 11.77
CA ASP A 311 -4.97 16.89 11.80
C ASP A 311 -5.00 17.55 10.42
N LEU A 312 -4.83 16.78 9.33
CA LEU A 312 -4.82 17.32 7.98
C LEU A 312 -6.18 17.92 7.57
N LEU A 313 -7.29 17.25 7.92
CA LEU A 313 -8.62 17.77 7.59
C LEU A 313 -8.89 19.14 8.22
N PRO A 314 -8.79 19.33 9.56
CA PRO A 314 -9.01 20.64 10.15
C PRO A 314 -7.99 21.68 9.67
N THR A 315 -6.72 21.30 9.44
CA THR A 315 -5.69 22.21 8.93
C THR A 315 -5.99 22.71 7.52
N VAL A 316 -6.35 21.80 6.60
CA VAL A 316 -6.66 22.18 5.22
C VAL A 316 -7.89 23.09 5.18
N LEU A 317 -8.93 22.79 5.96
CA LEU A 317 -10.14 23.61 6.05
C LEU A 317 -9.83 25.02 6.58
N ASP A 318 -9.00 25.12 7.62
CA ASP A 318 -8.53 26.40 8.17
C ASP A 318 -7.76 27.21 7.12
N LEU A 319 -6.82 26.58 6.41
CA LEU A 319 -6.05 27.22 5.33
C LEU A 319 -6.92 27.76 4.18
N VAL A 320 -8.05 27.10 3.89
CA VAL A 320 -8.98 27.54 2.82
C VAL A 320 -10.16 28.37 3.34
N GLY A 321 -10.20 28.67 4.65
CA GLY A 321 -11.26 29.49 5.27
C GLY A 321 -12.63 28.82 5.28
N VAL A 322 -12.69 27.51 5.48
CA VAL A 322 -13.92 26.72 5.57
C VAL A 322 -14.08 26.19 7.00
N ASP A 323 -15.25 26.38 7.60
CA ASP A 323 -15.53 25.82 8.92
C ASP A 323 -15.68 24.29 8.86
N LEU A 324 -15.12 23.60 9.86
CA LEU A 324 -15.30 22.17 10.01
C LEU A 324 -16.80 21.86 10.24
N PRO A 325 -17.42 20.99 9.42
CA PRO A 325 -18.83 20.68 9.57
C PRO A 325 -19.09 19.94 10.89
N THR A 326 -20.19 20.31 11.56
CA THR A 326 -20.66 19.65 12.79
C THR A 326 -21.84 18.72 12.56
N THR A 327 -22.44 18.77 11.36
CA THR A 327 -23.57 17.91 10.98
C THR A 327 -23.48 17.47 9.52
N ARG A 328 -24.09 16.32 9.21
CA ARG A 328 -24.29 15.83 7.83
C ARG A 328 -25.68 15.23 7.70
N HIS A 329 -26.46 15.68 6.72
CA HIS A 329 -27.86 15.26 6.51
C HIS A 329 -28.74 15.39 7.78
N GLY A 330 -28.50 16.43 8.58
CA GLY A 330 -29.21 16.68 9.83
C GLY A 330 -28.78 15.79 11.01
N GLN A 331 -27.77 14.93 10.84
CA GLN A 331 -27.19 14.13 11.92
C GLN A 331 -25.91 14.77 12.44
N PRO A 332 -25.66 14.77 13.77
CA PRO A 332 -24.40 15.24 14.32
C PRO A 332 -23.24 14.37 13.84
N LEU A 333 -22.11 15.00 13.53
CA LEU A 333 -20.86 14.30 13.27
C LEU A 333 -20.15 13.98 14.60
N PRO A 334 -19.30 12.94 14.64
CA PRO A 334 -18.39 12.72 15.75
C PRO A 334 -17.50 13.94 16.00
N SER A 335 -16.99 14.06 17.23
CA SER A 335 -15.96 15.05 17.52
C SER A 335 -14.76 14.87 16.58
N PRO A 336 -14.08 15.96 16.18
CA PRO A 336 -12.90 15.87 15.34
C PRO A 336 -11.81 15.03 16.03
N ALA A 337 -11.19 14.12 15.29
CA ALA A 337 -10.11 13.27 15.78
C ALA A 337 -8.72 13.95 15.73
N GLY A 338 -8.68 15.24 15.36
CA GLY A 338 -7.47 16.02 15.21
C GLY A 338 -7.76 17.50 15.27
N SER A 339 -6.71 18.30 15.31
CA SER A 339 -6.74 19.77 15.47
C SER A 339 -5.96 20.45 14.35
N SER A 340 -6.35 21.68 14.00
CA SER A 340 -5.58 22.46 13.02
C SER A 340 -4.19 22.78 13.57
N PHE A 341 -3.14 22.61 12.76
CA PHE A 341 -1.75 22.97 13.09
C PHE A 341 -1.22 24.16 12.28
N THR A 342 -2.11 25.01 11.75
CA THR A 342 -1.70 26.24 11.03
C THR A 342 -0.78 27.14 11.85
N THR A 343 -0.91 27.15 13.18
CA THR A 343 0.01 27.85 14.09
C THR A 343 1.42 27.28 14.03
N SER A 344 1.58 25.95 14.07
CA SER A 344 2.87 25.28 13.90
C SER A 344 3.48 25.57 12.53
N LEU A 345 2.68 25.70 11.46
CA LEU A 345 3.21 26.10 10.16
C LEU A 345 3.84 27.50 10.20
N ALA A 346 3.27 28.42 10.97
CA ALA A 346 3.76 29.80 11.06
C ALA A 346 4.92 29.97 12.04
N ASP A 347 4.98 29.18 13.11
CA ASP A 347 5.94 29.32 14.19
C ASP A 347 6.46 27.94 14.65
N SER A 348 7.77 27.73 14.51
CA SER A 348 8.44 26.48 14.91
C SER A 348 8.52 26.28 16.41
N ASP A 349 8.28 27.31 17.22
CA ASP A 349 8.38 27.23 18.68
C ASP A 349 7.02 26.99 19.35
N THR A 350 5.94 27.01 18.57
CA THR A 350 4.59 26.72 19.08
C THR A 350 4.49 25.24 19.53
N PRO A 351 3.88 24.94 20.68
CA PRO A 351 3.64 23.56 21.12
C PRO A 351 2.84 22.75 20.10
N SER A 352 2.96 21.41 20.16
CA SER A 352 2.10 20.52 19.38
C SER A 352 0.61 20.79 19.68
N THR A 353 -0.21 20.73 18.63
CA THR A 353 -1.67 20.80 18.70
C THR A 353 -2.31 19.43 18.91
N HIS A 354 -1.50 18.37 18.96
CA HIS A 354 -1.92 16.98 19.05
C HIS A 354 -1.26 16.32 20.28
N PRO A 355 -1.85 16.47 21.47
CA PRO A 355 -1.20 16.06 22.72
C PRO A 355 -1.15 14.55 22.91
N GLU A 356 -2.08 13.79 22.33
CA GLU A 356 -2.16 12.35 22.49
C GLU A 356 -2.78 11.64 21.27
N GLN A 357 -2.39 10.39 21.04
CA GLN A 357 -2.92 9.55 19.96
C GLN A 357 -2.84 8.07 20.38
N TYR A 358 -3.93 7.32 20.15
CA TYR A 358 -3.92 5.87 20.31
C TYR A 358 -3.65 5.18 18.97
N TYR A 359 -3.08 3.99 19.03
CA TYR A 359 -2.82 3.14 17.88
C TYR A 359 -3.21 1.70 18.22
N GLU A 360 -3.89 1.05 17.27
CA GLU A 360 -4.05 -0.39 17.24
C GLU A 360 -4.00 -0.83 15.78
N GLN A 361 -3.19 -1.85 15.51
CA GLN A 361 -3.19 -2.50 14.21
C GLN A 361 -2.72 -3.95 14.35
N ALA A 362 -3.55 -4.89 13.91
CA ALA A 362 -3.26 -6.33 13.94
C ALA A 362 -2.78 -6.83 15.33
N GLY A 363 -3.33 -6.27 16.41
CA GLY A 363 -2.99 -6.61 17.79
C GLY A 363 -1.80 -5.83 18.36
N HIS A 364 -1.01 -5.14 17.54
CA HIS A 364 0.00 -4.20 18.03
C HIS A 364 -0.69 -2.99 18.66
N ARG A 365 -0.27 -2.60 19.87
CA ARG A 365 -0.87 -1.51 20.63
C ARG A 365 0.13 -0.39 20.79
N GLY A 366 -0.35 0.85 20.77
CA GLY A 366 0.50 2.02 20.89
C GLY A 366 -0.26 3.20 21.47
N PHE A 367 0.36 3.99 22.34
CA PHE A 367 -0.22 5.21 22.85
C PHE A 367 0.84 6.29 23.02
N TYR A 368 0.62 7.42 22.36
CA TYR A 368 1.42 8.62 22.49
C TYR A 368 0.72 9.62 23.41
N ARG A 369 1.47 10.26 24.33
CA ARG A 369 1.03 11.45 25.07
C ARG A 369 2.20 12.32 25.48
N ASP A 370 2.17 13.60 25.08
CA ASP A 370 3.10 14.65 25.52
C ASP A 370 4.58 14.22 25.47
N GLY A 371 5.00 13.64 24.33
CA GLY A 371 6.37 13.15 24.13
C GLY A 371 6.63 11.72 24.60
N TRP A 372 5.74 11.09 25.37
CA TRP A 372 5.88 9.70 25.78
C TRP A 372 5.14 8.75 24.83
N SER A 373 5.74 7.61 24.52
CA SER A 373 5.19 6.55 23.67
C SER A 373 5.27 5.22 24.39
N ALA A 374 4.14 4.54 24.56
CA ALA A 374 4.08 3.15 25.03
C ALA A 374 3.63 2.25 23.89
N VAL A 375 4.39 1.20 23.57
CA VAL A 375 4.14 0.34 22.39
C VAL A 375 4.29 -1.15 22.71
N THR A 376 3.64 -2.00 21.92
CA THR A 376 3.83 -3.46 21.95
C THR A 376 4.15 -4.02 20.56
N CYS A 377 5.00 -5.05 20.53
CA CYS A 377 5.17 -5.91 19.37
C CYS A 377 4.42 -7.24 19.63
N HIS A 378 3.14 -7.30 19.28
CA HIS A 378 2.29 -8.45 19.55
C HIS A 378 2.70 -9.69 18.75
N GLY A 379 2.81 -10.83 19.44
CA GLY A 379 3.06 -12.14 18.85
C GLY A 379 1.79 -12.76 18.30
N ARG A 380 1.86 -13.33 17.10
CA ARG A 380 0.70 -13.97 16.47
C ARG A 380 0.24 -15.20 17.26
N ARG A 381 -1.06 -15.27 17.53
CA ARG A 381 -1.75 -16.34 18.30
C ARG A 381 -1.22 -16.48 19.73
N GLU A 382 -0.75 -15.36 20.29
CA GLU A 382 -0.36 -15.27 21.69
C GLU A 382 -1.42 -14.48 22.47
N ALA A 383 -1.52 -14.75 23.77
CA ALA A 383 -2.43 -13.98 24.61
C ALA A 383 -1.88 -12.55 24.80
N PHE A 384 -2.73 -11.53 24.65
CA PHE A 384 -2.35 -10.12 24.87
C PHE A 384 -1.79 -9.81 26.27
N SER A 385 -2.02 -10.68 27.26
CA SER A 385 -1.42 -10.59 28.59
C SER A 385 0.07 -10.90 28.62
N ASN A 386 0.60 -11.53 27.57
CA ASN A 386 2.01 -11.88 27.43
C ASN A 386 2.82 -10.79 26.74
N ASP A 387 2.15 -9.81 26.12
CA ASP A 387 2.83 -8.69 25.46
C ASP A 387 3.71 -7.94 26.45
N THR A 388 4.94 -7.67 26.02
CA THR A 388 5.82 -6.73 26.68
C THR A 388 5.50 -5.33 26.17
N TRP A 389 5.23 -4.41 27.09
CA TRP A 389 5.10 -3.00 26.78
C TRP A 389 6.45 -2.32 26.93
N GLU A 390 6.90 -1.68 25.87
CA GLU A 390 8.05 -0.78 25.87
C GLU A 390 7.58 0.65 26.15
N LEU A 391 8.42 1.47 26.77
CA LEU A 391 8.17 2.90 26.99
C LEU A 391 9.34 3.72 26.48
N HIS A 392 9.04 4.76 25.70
CA HIS A 392 10.03 5.67 25.11
C HIS A 392 9.62 7.12 25.37
N HIS A 393 10.62 8.01 25.53
CA HIS A 393 10.40 9.45 25.58
C HIS A 393 10.92 10.08 24.28
N LEU A 394 10.03 10.20 23.29
CA LEU A 394 10.33 10.58 21.91
C LEU A 394 10.91 11.99 21.76
N ALA A 395 10.64 12.88 22.72
CA ALA A 395 11.24 14.20 22.75
C ALA A 395 12.77 14.16 23.00
N GLU A 396 13.27 13.08 23.61
CA GLU A 396 14.69 12.86 23.90
C GLU A 396 15.30 11.75 23.04
N ASP A 397 14.52 10.70 22.75
CA ASP A 397 14.88 9.57 21.88
C ASP A 397 13.79 9.36 20.80
N PRO A 398 13.83 10.12 19.70
CA PRO A 398 12.83 10.00 18.64
C PRO A 398 12.89 8.66 17.88
N THR A 399 13.92 7.84 18.14
CA THR A 399 14.20 6.61 17.39
C THR A 399 13.78 5.34 18.12
N GLU A 400 13.26 5.46 19.34
CA GLU A 400 12.89 4.32 20.20
C GLU A 400 14.05 3.36 20.44
N SER A 401 15.27 3.92 20.54
CA SER A 401 16.51 3.16 20.73
C SER A 401 16.66 2.58 22.14
N ARG A 402 16.00 3.19 23.14
CA ARG A 402 16.06 2.76 24.54
C ARG A 402 14.67 2.62 25.14
N ASP A 403 14.35 1.42 25.60
CA ASP A 403 13.20 1.17 26.47
C ASP A 403 13.50 1.63 27.91
N VAL A 404 12.65 2.51 28.44
CA VAL A 404 12.74 3.07 29.80
C VAL A 404 11.56 2.64 30.68
N ALA A 405 10.79 1.61 30.28
CA ALA A 405 9.63 1.11 31.03
C ALA A 405 9.97 0.73 32.48
N ALA A 406 11.11 0.08 32.70
CA ALA A 406 11.57 -0.30 34.04
C ALA A 406 11.95 0.90 34.92
N GLU A 407 12.35 2.02 34.31
CA GLU A 407 12.73 3.26 34.99
C GLU A 407 11.51 4.13 35.33
N HIS A 408 10.44 4.04 34.51
CA HIS A 408 9.22 4.82 34.66
C HIS A 408 7.93 3.96 34.67
N PRO A 409 7.79 3.01 35.61
CA PRO A 409 6.66 2.07 35.61
C PRO A 409 5.30 2.75 35.84
N GLU A 410 5.26 3.84 36.60
CA GLU A 410 4.04 4.62 36.82
C GLU A 410 3.57 5.31 35.53
N LYS A 411 4.51 5.85 34.73
CA LYS A 411 4.18 6.47 33.44
C LYS A 411 3.68 5.44 32.44
N LEU A 412 4.30 4.26 32.41
CA LEU A 412 3.81 3.17 31.56
C LEU A 412 2.40 2.74 31.95
N ALA A 413 2.10 2.61 33.25
CA ALA A 413 0.76 2.26 33.72
C ALA A 413 -0.29 3.32 33.30
N GLU A 414 0.06 4.61 33.42
CA GLU A 414 -0.79 5.73 32.96
C GLU A 414 -1.12 5.61 31.46
N LEU A 415 -0.13 5.39 30.60
CA LEU A 415 -0.35 5.30 29.16
C LEU A 415 -1.13 4.04 28.75
N ARG A 416 -0.95 2.93 29.46
CA ARG A 416 -1.72 1.69 29.23
C ARG A 416 -3.20 1.86 29.57
N GLU A 417 -3.51 2.51 30.69
CA GLU A 417 -4.90 2.82 31.08
C GLU A 417 -5.54 3.78 30.07
N ALA A 418 -4.80 4.80 29.65
CA ALA A 418 -5.25 5.74 28.62
C ALA A 418 -5.52 5.05 27.27
N TRP A 419 -4.65 4.13 26.86
CA TRP A 419 -4.86 3.32 25.67
C TRP A 419 -6.15 2.50 25.75
N GLU A 420 -6.41 1.86 26.89
CA GLU A 420 -7.60 1.02 27.08
C GLU A 420 -8.89 1.86 27.03
N GLN A 421 -8.89 3.05 27.63
CA GLN A 421 -10.01 3.98 27.53
C GLN A 421 -10.23 4.43 26.07
N ALA A 422 -9.17 4.84 25.38
CA ALA A 422 -9.25 5.24 23.98
C ALA A 422 -9.73 4.09 23.09
N ALA A 423 -9.31 2.85 23.36
CA ALA A 423 -9.74 1.66 22.64
C ALA A 423 -11.25 1.41 22.77
N TRP A 424 -11.85 1.64 23.94
CA TRP A 424 -13.31 1.58 24.13
C TRP A 424 -14.03 2.71 23.40
N ASP A 425 -13.53 3.94 23.53
CA ASP A 425 -14.14 5.12 22.91
C ASP A 425 -14.14 5.04 21.37
N ASN A 426 -13.16 4.32 20.81
CA ASN A 426 -12.97 4.18 19.37
C ASN A 426 -13.34 2.79 18.81
N GLN A 427 -14.04 1.96 19.58
CA GLN A 427 -14.56 0.65 19.12
C GLN A 427 -13.48 -0.31 18.62
N VAL A 428 -12.29 -0.29 19.23
CA VAL A 428 -11.17 -1.18 18.89
C VAL A 428 -11.46 -2.64 19.28
N PHE A 429 -12.24 -2.86 20.35
CA PHE A 429 -12.56 -4.21 20.81
C PHE A 429 -13.66 -4.91 19.96
N PRO A 430 -13.59 -6.24 19.77
CA PRO A 430 -12.56 -7.15 20.30
C PRO A 430 -11.26 -7.14 19.48
N LEU A 431 -10.12 -7.34 20.15
CA LEU A 431 -8.83 -7.54 19.50
C LEU A 431 -8.74 -8.93 18.85
N ASP A 432 -8.04 -9.02 17.70
CA ASP A 432 -7.70 -10.29 17.05
C ASP A 432 -6.24 -10.64 17.35
N GLU A 433 -5.99 -11.81 17.96
CA GLU A 433 -4.64 -12.35 18.23
C GLU A 433 -3.94 -12.80 16.92
N GLY A 434 -4.26 -12.22 15.76
CA GLY A 434 -3.77 -12.67 14.45
C GLY A 434 -4.24 -14.09 14.07
N SER A 435 -5.39 -14.52 14.60
CA SER A 435 -5.97 -15.84 14.32
C SER A 435 -6.31 -16.00 12.83
N GLY A 436 -6.68 -14.88 12.19
CA GLY A 436 -7.19 -14.81 10.82
C GLY A 436 -8.65 -15.22 10.70
N ALA A 437 -9.35 -15.48 11.82
CA ALA A 437 -10.76 -15.89 11.80
C ALA A 437 -11.66 -14.85 11.14
N THR A 438 -11.35 -13.57 11.32
CA THR A 438 -12.02 -12.42 10.70
C THR A 438 -12.00 -12.47 9.17
N TYR A 439 -10.95 -13.04 8.55
CA TYR A 439 -10.87 -13.22 7.09
C TYR A 439 -11.68 -14.41 6.56
N ILE A 440 -12.11 -15.31 7.43
CA ILE A 440 -12.86 -16.53 7.08
C ILE A 440 -14.35 -16.35 7.39
N GLN A 441 -14.68 -15.54 8.40
CA GLN A 441 -16.07 -15.21 8.71
C GLN A 441 -16.69 -14.36 7.60
N ARG A 442 -17.61 -14.97 6.86
CA ARG A 442 -18.38 -14.29 5.83
C ARG A 442 -19.83 -14.13 6.27
N PRO A 443 -20.45 -12.98 5.97
CA PRO A 443 -21.88 -12.85 6.15
C PRO A 443 -22.66 -13.91 5.36
N PRO A 444 -23.74 -14.50 5.90
CA PRO A 444 -24.47 -15.57 5.22
C PRO A 444 -24.99 -15.20 3.84
N TRP A 445 -25.29 -13.92 3.60
CA TRP A 445 -25.77 -13.43 2.29
C TRP A 445 -24.69 -13.43 1.21
N GLU A 446 -23.40 -13.55 1.55
CA GLU A 446 -22.33 -13.69 0.56
C GLU A 446 -22.20 -15.14 0.04
N ALA A 447 -22.89 -16.13 0.62
CA ALA A 447 -22.81 -17.52 0.17
C ALA A 447 -23.22 -17.72 -1.30
N VAL A 448 -24.19 -16.91 -1.78
CA VAL A 448 -24.61 -16.89 -3.20
C VAL A 448 -23.47 -16.47 -4.14
N LEU A 449 -22.42 -15.82 -3.59
CA LEU A 449 -21.23 -15.43 -4.33
C LEU A 449 -20.32 -16.61 -4.68
N ALA A 450 -20.53 -17.77 -4.07
CA ALA A 450 -19.75 -18.98 -4.36
C ALA A 450 -20.54 -20.02 -5.18
N GLU A 451 -21.80 -19.78 -5.49
CA GLU A 451 -22.62 -20.68 -6.31
C GLU A 451 -22.08 -20.78 -7.75
N PRO A 452 -22.21 -21.94 -8.44
CA PRO A 452 -21.84 -22.07 -9.84
C PRO A 452 -22.47 -21.00 -10.72
N ALA A 453 -21.72 -20.49 -11.69
CA ALA A 453 -22.17 -19.45 -12.60
C ALA A 453 -21.90 -19.83 -14.06
N THR A 454 -22.77 -19.39 -14.97
CA THR A 454 -22.59 -19.52 -16.41
C THR A 454 -22.34 -18.13 -16.99
N PHE A 455 -21.23 -17.97 -17.70
CA PHE A 455 -20.86 -16.74 -18.38
C PHE A 455 -21.13 -16.89 -19.87
N LEU A 456 -21.97 -16.01 -20.43
CA LEU A 456 -22.29 -16.01 -21.85
C LEU A 456 -21.31 -15.12 -22.63
N PRO A 457 -21.16 -15.31 -23.95
CA PRO A 457 -20.39 -14.39 -24.79
C PRO A 457 -20.81 -12.93 -24.59
N GLY A 458 -19.84 -12.03 -24.45
CA GLY A 458 -20.07 -10.61 -24.16
C GLY A 458 -20.30 -10.29 -22.68
N THR A 459 -20.16 -11.26 -21.77
CA THR A 459 -20.15 -10.98 -20.33
C THR A 459 -18.85 -10.25 -19.96
N PRO A 460 -18.90 -9.11 -19.25
CA PRO A 460 -17.69 -8.42 -18.78
C PRO A 460 -16.85 -9.28 -17.84
N THR A 461 -15.57 -8.95 -17.72
CA THR A 461 -14.65 -9.61 -16.78
C THR A 461 -15.19 -9.56 -15.36
N VAL A 462 -15.31 -10.74 -14.76
CA VAL A 462 -15.78 -10.91 -13.38
C VAL A 462 -14.78 -10.26 -12.43
N GLU A 463 -15.30 -9.47 -11.49
CA GLU A 463 -14.48 -8.80 -10.49
C GLU A 463 -13.76 -9.79 -9.54
N ARG A 464 -12.64 -9.32 -8.97
CA ARG A 464 -11.68 -10.12 -8.23
C ARG A 464 -12.27 -10.88 -7.04
N PHE A 465 -13.12 -10.25 -6.24
CA PHE A 465 -13.74 -10.85 -5.06
C PHE A 465 -14.69 -11.98 -5.46
N ARG A 466 -15.56 -11.79 -6.44
CA ARG A 466 -16.44 -12.86 -6.96
C ARG A 466 -15.62 -13.97 -7.62
N SER A 467 -14.62 -13.62 -8.43
CA SER A 467 -13.83 -14.62 -9.16
C SER A 467 -13.05 -15.52 -8.20
N VAL A 468 -12.55 -15.00 -7.06
CA VAL A 468 -11.85 -15.83 -6.08
C VAL A 468 -12.81 -16.78 -5.33
N GLN A 469 -14.09 -16.41 -5.12
CA GLN A 469 -15.06 -17.28 -4.44
C GLN A 469 -15.28 -18.63 -5.15
N PHE A 470 -15.08 -18.68 -6.47
CA PHE A 470 -15.23 -19.92 -7.24
C PHE A 470 -14.15 -20.96 -6.96
N ILE A 471 -12.95 -20.53 -6.57
CA ILE A 471 -11.77 -21.40 -6.50
C ILE A 471 -11.13 -21.46 -5.11
N ASN A 472 -11.45 -20.52 -4.22
CA ASN A 472 -10.73 -20.38 -2.96
C ASN A 472 -10.89 -21.63 -2.06
N PHE A 473 -9.75 -22.25 -1.72
CA PHE A 473 -9.63 -23.44 -0.87
C PHE A 473 -10.55 -24.61 -1.25
N ARG A 474 -10.80 -24.82 -2.55
CA ARG A 474 -11.66 -25.90 -3.04
C ARG A 474 -11.24 -26.40 -4.43
N SER A 475 -11.67 -27.62 -4.76
CA SER A 475 -11.70 -28.08 -6.14
C SER A 475 -12.81 -27.35 -6.91
N PHE A 476 -12.61 -27.15 -8.21
CA PHE A 476 -13.58 -26.53 -9.10
C PHE A 476 -13.58 -27.28 -10.44
N THR A 477 -14.66 -27.07 -11.20
CA THR A 477 -14.82 -27.55 -12.57
C THR A 477 -15.13 -26.36 -13.45
N VAL A 478 -14.59 -26.35 -14.68
CA VAL A 478 -14.89 -25.37 -15.70
C VAL A 478 -15.37 -26.14 -16.92
N ASP A 479 -16.63 -25.93 -17.30
CA ASP A 479 -17.19 -26.48 -18.53
C ASP A 479 -17.25 -25.37 -19.58
N VAL A 480 -16.67 -25.59 -20.77
CA VAL A 480 -16.71 -24.61 -21.85
C VAL A 480 -17.52 -25.16 -23.01
N ALA A 481 -18.64 -24.52 -23.31
CA ALA A 481 -19.37 -24.74 -24.56
C ALA A 481 -18.74 -23.89 -25.67
N LEU A 482 -18.41 -24.52 -26.80
CA LEU A 482 -17.79 -23.87 -27.95
C LEU A 482 -18.34 -24.44 -29.26
N ALA A 483 -18.00 -23.81 -30.39
CA ALA A 483 -18.28 -24.33 -31.71
C ALA A 483 -16.96 -24.37 -32.49
N TYR A 484 -16.13 -25.36 -32.17
CA TYR A 484 -14.77 -25.44 -32.68
C TYR A 484 -14.74 -25.89 -34.14
N ALA A 485 -14.09 -25.10 -34.99
CA ALA A 485 -13.68 -25.48 -36.33
C ALA A 485 -12.17 -25.76 -36.37
N ALA A 486 -11.73 -26.71 -37.20
CA ALA A 486 -10.31 -27.00 -37.36
C ALA A 486 -9.53 -25.74 -37.78
N GLY A 487 -8.53 -25.38 -36.97
CA GLY A 487 -7.71 -24.17 -37.15
C GLY A 487 -8.13 -22.98 -36.28
N ASP A 488 -9.22 -23.11 -35.49
CA ASP A 488 -9.54 -22.13 -34.45
C ASP A 488 -8.51 -22.19 -33.32
N GLU A 489 -8.08 -21.03 -32.85
CA GLU A 489 -7.11 -20.88 -31.75
C GLU A 489 -7.55 -19.78 -30.81
N GLY A 490 -7.15 -19.87 -29.54
CA GLY A 490 -7.35 -18.79 -28.58
C GLY A 490 -7.67 -19.24 -27.16
N ILE A 491 -7.78 -18.25 -26.28
CA ILE A 491 -8.10 -18.44 -24.87
C ILE A 491 -9.59 -18.76 -24.70
N LEU A 492 -9.88 -19.89 -24.07
CA LEU A 492 -11.23 -20.28 -23.68
C LEU A 492 -11.59 -19.70 -22.30
N VAL A 493 -10.67 -19.81 -21.35
CA VAL A 493 -10.82 -19.28 -19.99
C VAL A 493 -9.47 -18.76 -19.48
N ALA A 494 -9.49 -17.64 -18.79
CA ALA A 494 -8.34 -17.11 -18.04
C ALA A 494 -8.81 -16.62 -16.67
N HIS A 495 -8.08 -17.00 -15.63
CA HIS A 495 -8.31 -16.57 -14.25
C HIS A 495 -6.97 -16.29 -13.59
N GLY A 496 -6.79 -15.07 -13.07
CA GLY A 496 -5.55 -14.63 -12.43
C GLY A 496 -4.66 -13.81 -13.35
N ASP A 497 -3.38 -13.70 -13.00
CA ASP A 497 -2.38 -12.88 -13.68
C ASP A 497 -0.97 -13.48 -13.57
N GLN A 498 0.07 -12.67 -13.84
CA GLN A 498 1.47 -13.07 -13.72
C GLN A 498 1.87 -13.43 -12.28
N GLY A 499 1.08 -13.04 -11.29
CA GLY A 499 1.24 -13.39 -9.89
C GLY A 499 0.76 -14.79 -9.58
N GLY A 500 -0.23 -15.32 -10.30
CA GLY A 500 -0.75 -16.67 -10.12
C GLY A 500 -2.12 -16.81 -10.79
N GLY A 501 -2.47 -18.03 -11.19
CA GLY A 501 -3.71 -18.27 -11.92
C GLY A 501 -3.67 -19.49 -12.83
N TYR A 502 -4.64 -19.59 -13.72
CA TYR A 502 -4.70 -20.61 -14.75
C TYR A 502 -5.33 -20.09 -16.04
N SER A 503 -5.04 -20.75 -17.14
CA SER A 503 -5.67 -20.53 -18.44
C SER A 503 -5.91 -21.84 -19.15
N MET A 504 -7.04 -21.91 -19.87
CA MET A 504 -7.36 -22.99 -20.80
C MET A 504 -7.50 -22.40 -22.19
N TYR A 505 -6.81 -22.98 -23.18
CA TYR A 505 -6.72 -22.42 -24.53
C TYR A 505 -6.52 -23.50 -25.59
N VAL A 506 -6.78 -23.13 -26.85
CA VAL A 506 -6.53 -23.97 -28.03
C VAL A 506 -5.39 -23.37 -28.84
N GLU A 507 -4.40 -24.19 -29.17
CA GLU A 507 -3.25 -23.82 -30.01
C GLU A 507 -2.83 -25.06 -30.82
N ASP A 508 -2.51 -24.89 -32.11
CA ASP A 508 -2.12 -25.99 -33.00
C ASP A 508 -3.12 -27.17 -33.01
N GLY A 509 -4.41 -26.88 -32.80
CA GLY A 509 -5.49 -27.86 -32.75
C GLY A 509 -5.52 -28.74 -31.48
N HIS A 510 -4.76 -28.38 -30.45
CA HIS A 510 -4.72 -29.05 -29.15
C HIS A 510 -5.30 -28.17 -28.05
N LEU A 511 -5.97 -28.79 -27.08
CA LEU A 511 -6.42 -28.13 -25.86
C LEU A 511 -5.28 -28.12 -24.84
N PHE A 512 -4.97 -26.97 -24.27
CA PHE A 512 -3.97 -26.83 -23.22
C PHE A 512 -4.58 -26.27 -21.94
N PHE A 513 -4.06 -26.74 -20.81
CA PHE A 513 -4.28 -26.13 -19.49
C PHE A 513 -2.94 -25.64 -18.94
N ALA A 514 -2.80 -24.33 -18.78
CA ALA A 514 -1.65 -23.71 -18.13
C ALA A 514 -2.01 -23.28 -16.71
N TYR A 515 -1.12 -23.54 -15.76
CA TYR A 515 -1.22 -23.11 -14.37
C TYR A 515 0.03 -22.33 -13.99
N ASN A 516 -0.16 -21.12 -13.49
CA ASN A 516 0.87 -20.29 -12.89
C ASN A 516 0.83 -20.48 -11.37
N GLY A 517 1.66 -21.39 -10.86
CA GLY A 517 1.89 -21.62 -9.43
C GLY A 517 2.85 -20.59 -8.85
N TYR A 518 2.46 -19.32 -8.92
CA TYR A 518 3.23 -18.18 -8.40
C TYR A 518 4.63 -18.03 -9.02
N GLY A 519 4.77 -18.08 -10.34
CA GLY A 519 6.04 -17.96 -11.06
C GLY A 519 6.63 -19.30 -11.53
N VAL A 520 6.02 -20.42 -11.14
CA VAL A 520 6.29 -21.75 -11.70
C VAL A 520 5.16 -22.12 -12.65
N MET A 521 5.46 -22.23 -13.94
CA MET A 521 4.48 -22.58 -14.97
C MET A 521 4.40 -24.09 -15.15
N THR A 522 3.18 -24.62 -15.12
CA THR A 522 2.87 -26.00 -15.52
C THR A 522 1.91 -25.95 -16.69
N VAL A 523 2.26 -26.61 -17.79
CA VAL A 523 1.38 -26.74 -18.97
C VAL A 523 1.05 -28.21 -19.18
N VAL A 524 -0.23 -28.51 -19.33
CA VAL A 524 -0.76 -29.84 -19.60
C VAL A 524 -1.40 -29.83 -20.98
N ASP A 525 -0.92 -30.70 -21.86
CA ASP A 525 -1.57 -31.02 -23.13
C ASP A 525 -2.80 -31.91 -22.85
N GLY A 526 -3.98 -31.35 -23.04
CA GLY A 526 -5.27 -32.02 -22.92
C GLY A 526 -5.63 -32.89 -24.13
N GLY A 527 -4.82 -32.84 -25.19
CA GLY A 527 -4.97 -33.62 -26.41
C GLY A 527 -5.63 -32.87 -27.57
N PRO A 528 -5.74 -33.51 -28.74
CA PRO A 528 -6.26 -32.89 -29.95
C PRO A 528 -7.77 -32.63 -29.85
N LEU A 529 -8.21 -31.49 -30.39
CA LEU A 529 -9.61 -31.14 -30.56
C LEU A 529 -10.10 -31.53 -31.95
N ALA A 530 -11.16 -32.33 -32.01
CA ALA A 530 -11.80 -32.71 -33.27
C ALA A 530 -12.70 -31.60 -33.80
N ASP A 531 -12.72 -31.42 -35.13
CA ASP A 531 -13.66 -30.51 -35.82
C ASP A 531 -15.11 -30.78 -35.38
N GLY A 532 -15.84 -29.73 -35.01
CA GLY A 532 -17.19 -29.83 -34.48
C GLY A 532 -17.29 -30.13 -32.98
N THR A 533 -16.18 -30.11 -32.23
CA THR A 533 -16.21 -30.17 -30.75
C THR A 533 -17.12 -29.07 -30.20
N SER A 534 -18.10 -29.47 -29.38
CA SER A 534 -19.11 -28.56 -28.83
C SER A 534 -18.95 -28.26 -27.34
N SER A 535 -18.12 -29.01 -26.64
CA SER A 535 -17.80 -28.80 -25.22
C SER A 535 -16.45 -29.37 -24.85
N VAL A 536 -15.74 -28.74 -23.92
CA VAL A 536 -14.55 -29.26 -23.25
C VAL A 536 -14.64 -29.15 -21.74
#